data_AF-A0A941UY81-F1
#
_entry.id   AF-A0A941UY81-F1
#
_cell.length_a   1.000
_cell.length_b   1.000
_cell.length_c   1.000
_cell.angle_alpha   90.00
_cell.angle_beta   90.00
_cell.angle_gamma   90.00
#
_symmetry.space_group_name_H-M   'P 1'
#
loop_
_entity.id
_entity.type
_entity.pdbx_description
1 polymer ?
#
loop_
_entity_poly.entity_id
_entity_poly.type
_entity_poly.pdbx_seq_one_letter_code
_entity_poly.pdbx_strand_id
1 'polypeptide(L)'
;KVSRTSVVEHYGIRTLLYGTLLPGPDIGRRCADLLRGVRDAGYEVGIHTWDHIKWQDGVEHADAAWTRVQMEKACERFQEVFGEAPRTHGAAGWQMNAHALRLTQRLGFDYCSDTRGVHPFMPVQRAELIHCPQLPTTLPTLDELIGCDGITADNVHETLLRLTDQATPYGHVYTLHAELEGMRLLPAFDRLLEGWRAQGYELWSTRALYENLLLDLLPRHEVVRGEIPGRSGTLMLQGEEFLARAAAG
;
A
#
# COMPACT_ATOMS: atom_id res chain seq x y z
N LYS A 1 -7.30 17.22 12.84
CA LYS A 1 -7.23 15.76 13.03
C LYS A 1 -8.66 15.25 13.20
N VAL A 2 -9.15 14.45 12.23
CA VAL A 2 -10.50 13.85 12.11
C VAL A 2 -11.66 14.86 11.93
N SER A 3 -11.99 15.19 10.68
CA SER A 3 -13.25 15.90 10.35
C SER A 3 -13.80 15.64 8.95
N ARG A 4 -13.18 14.83 8.09
CA ARG A 4 -13.58 14.80 6.66
C ARG A 4 -13.94 13.47 6.02
N THR A 5 -14.07 12.44 6.84
CA THR A 5 -14.90 11.28 6.53
C THR A 5 -15.35 10.80 7.89
N SER A 6 -16.59 10.37 8.03
CA SER A 6 -17.16 9.98 9.32
C SER A 6 -16.48 8.69 9.79
N VAL A 7 -15.28 8.80 10.35
CA VAL A 7 -14.52 7.69 10.94
C VAL A 7 -15.38 6.95 11.97
N VAL A 8 -16.34 7.64 12.59
CA VAL A 8 -17.34 7.09 13.52
C VAL A 8 -18.47 6.30 12.83
N GLU A 9 -18.84 6.66 11.60
CA GLU A 9 -19.88 5.96 10.82
C GLU A 9 -19.29 4.80 9.99
N HIS A 10 -17.97 4.80 9.76
CA HIS A 10 -17.24 3.77 9.01
C HIS A 10 -16.61 2.70 9.89
N TYR A 11 -16.30 2.99 11.16
CA TYR A 11 -15.70 2.05 12.09
C TYR A 11 -16.56 1.92 13.35
N GLY A 12 -16.96 0.69 13.71
CA GLY A 12 -17.66 0.45 14.97
C GLY A 12 -16.83 0.94 16.16
N ILE A 13 -17.50 1.44 17.22
CA ILE A 13 -16.86 2.02 18.42
C ILE A 13 -15.75 1.12 18.98
N ARG A 14 -15.88 -0.21 18.91
CA ARG A 14 -14.83 -1.15 19.34
C ARG A 14 -13.55 -1.07 18.49
N THR A 15 -13.66 -0.87 17.19
CA THR A 15 -12.51 -0.75 16.27
C THR A 15 -11.73 0.54 16.53
N LEU A 16 -12.42 1.62 16.92
CA LEU A 16 -11.79 2.89 17.31
C LEU A 16 -11.04 2.82 18.66
N LEU A 17 -11.37 1.84 19.51
CA LEU A 17 -10.75 1.64 20.82
C LEU A 17 -9.51 0.72 20.76
N TYR A 18 -9.37 -0.08 19.71
CA TYR A 18 -8.21 -0.96 19.52
C TYR A 18 -6.99 -0.16 19.07
N GLY A 19 -5.89 -0.32 19.82
CA GLY A 19 -4.61 0.39 19.69
C GLY A 19 -4.58 1.81 20.23
N THR A 20 -5.65 2.27 20.88
CA THR A 20 -5.68 3.52 21.66
C THR A 20 -5.87 3.24 23.16
N LEU A 21 -6.97 2.57 23.54
CA LEU A 21 -7.30 2.22 24.94
C LEU A 21 -7.23 0.71 25.23
N LEU A 22 -7.28 -0.13 24.20
CA LEU A 22 -7.11 -1.58 24.29
C LEU A 22 -5.94 -2.00 23.39
N PRO A 23 -5.15 -3.04 23.75
CA PRO A 23 -4.17 -3.59 22.81
C PRO A 23 -4.91 -4.05 21.54
N GLY A 24 -4.37 -3.69 20.38
CA GLY A 24 -4.89 -4.17 19.11
C GLY A 24 -4.94 -5.70 19.11
N PRO A 25 -5.99 -6.32 18.54
CA PRO A 25 -6.06 -7.76 18.48
C PRO A 25 -4.89 -8.29 17.65
N ASP A 26 -4.33 -9.39 18.08
CA ASP A 26 -3.37 -10.13 17.28
C ASP A 26 -4.10 -10.79 16.08
N ILE A 27 -4.17 -10.06 14.95
CA ILE A 27 -4.88 -10.50 13.75
C ILE A 27 -4.20 -11.72 13.13
N GLY A 28 -2.87 -11.70 13.00
CA GLY A 28 -2.11 -12.80 12.41
C GLY A 28 -2.39 -14.14 13.10
N ARG A 29 -2.50 -14.14 14.43
CA ARG A 29 -2.85 -15.36 15.18
C ARG A 29 -4.34 -15.68 15.13
N ARG A 30 -5.21 -14.69 15.34
CA ARG A 30 -6.67 -14.92 15.44
C ARG A 30 -7.32 -15.30 14.12
N CYS A 31 -6.75 -14.83 13.01
CA CYS A 31 -7.31 -15.01 11.67
C CYS A 31 -6.45 -15.93 10.79
N ALA A 32 -5.55 -16.73 11.38
CA ALA A 32 -4.60 -17.56 10.65
C ALA A 32 -5.28 -18.46 9.59
N ASP A 33 -6.39 -19.10 9.94
CA ASP A 33 -7.12 -19.99 9.01
C ASP A 33 -7.75 -19.23 7.86
N LEU A 34 -8.27 -18.02 8.10
CA LEU A 34 -8.80 -17.15 7.05
C LEU A 34 -7.68 -16.67 6.12
N LEU A 35 -6.54 -16.27 6.68
CA LEU A 35 -5.37 -15.85 5.91
C LEU A 35 -4.85 -16.98 5.01
N ARG A 36 -4.76 -18.22 5.53
CA ARG A 36 -4.43 -19.41 4.73
C ARG A 36 -5.47 -19.67 3.66
N GLY A 37 -6.76 -19.56 3.98
CA GLY A 37 -7.85 -19.71 3.01
C GLY A 37 -7.74 -18.74 1.83
N VAL A 38 -7.33 -17.49 2.08
CA VAL A 38 -7.08 -16.49 1.02
C VAL A 38 -5.92 -16.93 0.12
N ARG A 39 -4.79 -17.35 0.70
CA ARG A 39 -3.66 -17.89 -0.07
C ARG A 39 -4.06 -19.12 -0.88
N ASP A 40 -4.77 -20.06 -0.27
CA ASP A 40 -5.16 -21.33 -0.88
C ASP A 40 -6.20 -21.14 -2.00
N ALA A 41 -6.94 -20.02 -1.98
CA ALA A 41 -7.78 -19.57 -3.08
C ALA A 41 -7.00 -18.91 -4.24
N GLY A 42 -5.67 -18.84 -4.16
CA GLY A 42 -4.79 -18.33 -5.20
C GLY A 42 -4.48 -16.83 -5.13
N TYR A 43 -4.90 -16.14 -4.07
CA TYR A 43 -4.54 -14.74 -3.86
C TYR A 43 -3.13 -14.62 -3.30
N GLU A 44 -2.39 -13.60 -3.74
CA GLU A 44 -1.12 -13.25 -3.12
C GLU A 44 -1.33 -12.74 -1.69
N VAL A 45 -0.43 -13.15 -0.80
CA VAL A 45 -0.36 -12.70 0.60
C VAL A 45 0.98 -12.05 0.88
N GLY A 46 0.99 -11.01 1.70
CA GLY A 46 2.18 -10.25 2.06
C GLY A 46 2.07 -9.60 3.43
N ILE A 47 3.12 -8.88 3.83
CA ILE A 47 3.11 -8.13 5.10
C ILE A 47 2.50 -6.76 4.89
N HIS A 48 1.61 -6.39 5.80
CA HIS A 48 1.14 -5.02 5.94
C HIS A 48 1.86 -4.26 7.06
N THR A 49 1.88 -4.85 8.26
CA THR A 49 2.57 -4.36 9.46
C THR A 49 2.41 -5.37 10.62
N TRP A 50 3.20 -5.23 11.68
CA TRP A 50 3.00 -5.95 12.94
C TRP A 50 1.92 -5.30 13.82
N ASP A 51 2.00 -3.98 14.01
CA ASP A 51 1.09 -3.18 14.84
C ASP A 51 0.77 -1.90 14.07
N HIS A 52 -0.44 -1.83 13.53
CA HIS A 52 -0.82 -0.82 12.56
C HIS A 52 -0.73 0.61 13.11
N ILE A 53 -1.16 0.82 14.35
CA ILE A 53 -1.17 2.16 14.95
C ILE A 53 0.26 2.58 15.29
N LYS A 54 1.05 1.71 15.94
CA LYS A 54 2.44 2.04 16.25
C LYS A 54 3.28 2.28 15.01
N TRP A 55 3.04 1.52 13.95
CA TRP A 55 3.72 1.71 12.68
C TRP A 55 3.34 3.04 12.05
N GLN A 56 2.05 3.25 11.77
CA GLN A 56 1.59 4.43 11.05
C GLN A 56 1.90 5.74 11.79
N ASP A 57 1.80 5.76 13.11
CA ASP A 57 2.05 6.97 13.89
C ASP A 57 3.52 7.18 14.24
N GLY A 58 4.33 6.11 14.25
CA GLY A 58 5.67 6.13 14.85
C GLY A 58 6.84 5.92 13.90
N VAL A 59 6.67 5.18 12.79
CA VAL A 59 7.81 4.72 11.98
C VAL A 59 8.61 5.85 11.38
N GLU A 60 7.98 6.98 11.04
CA GLU A 60 8.67 8.16 10.47
C GLU A 60 9.86 8.61 11.31
N HIS A 61 9.69 8.63 12.64
CA HIS A 61 10.70 9.12 13.58
C HIS A 61 11.42 8.01 14.33
N ALA A 62 11.10 6.75 14.02
CA ALA A 62 11.71 5.59 14.68
C ALA A 62 13.17 5.41 14.27
N ASP A 63 13.97 4.90 15.21
CA ASP A 63 15.35 4.50 14.95
C ASP A 63 15.44 3.11 14.28
N ALA A 64 16.66 2.76 13.87
CA ALA A 64 16.94 1.49 13.20
C ALA A 64 16.54 0.26 14.04
N ALA A 65 16.72 0.33 15.37
CA ALA A 65 16.49 -0.81 16.25
C ALA A 65 14.99 -1.09 16.37
N TRP A 66 14.20 -0.04 16.60
CA TRP A 66 12.75 -0.15 16.66
C TRP A 66 12.16 -0.64 15.33
N THR A 67 12.58 -0.05 14.22
CA THR A 67 12.07 -0.42 12.89
C THR A 67 12.36 -1.87 12.57
N ARG A 68 13.59 -2.32 12.82
CA ARG A 68 13.98 -3.72 12.65
C ARG A 68 13.10 -4.67 13.46
N VAL A 69 12.90 -4.38 14.75
CA VAL A 69 12.08 -5.22 15.63
C VAL A 69 10.62 -5.31 15.13
N GLN A 70 10.03 -4.22 14.65
CA GLN A 70 8.65 -4.27 14.14
C GLN A 70 8.55 -5.12 12.86
N MET A 71 9.48 -4.95 11.91
CA MET A 71 9.46 -5.71 10.66
C MET A 71 9.77 -7.19 10.89
N GLU A 72 10.75 -7.52 11.73
CA GLU A 72 11.08 -8.92 12.09
C GLU A 72 9.88 -9.62 12.73
N LYS A 73 9.16 -8.97 13.66
CA LYS A 73 7.94 -9.55 14.24
C LYS A 73 6.86 -9.83 13.21
N ALA A 74 6.71 -8.95 12.22
CA ALA A 74 5.77 -9.19 11.12
C ALA A 74 6.20 -10.39 10.27
N CYS A 75 7.50 -10.52 9.96
CA CYS A 75 8.06 -11.67 9.25
C CYS A 75 7.90 -12.98 10.03
N GLU A 76 8.23 -12.98 11.32
CA GLU A 76 8.06 -14.13 12.21
C GLU A 76 6.60 -14.59 12.23
N ARG A 77 5.66 -13.66 12.39
CA ARG A 77 4.24 -14.00 12.35
C ARG A 77 3.81 -14.53 10.98
N PHE A 78 4.29 -13.93 9.89
CA PHE A 78 3.97 -14.40 8.56
C PHE A 78 4.44 -15.86 8.39
N GLN A 79 5.67 -16.16 8.80
CA GLN A 79 6.24 -17.52 8.80
C GLN A 79 5.42 -18.49 9.66
N GLU A 80 4.96 -18.09 10.86
CA GLU A 80 4.08 -18.91 11.71
C GLU A 80 2.75 -19.25 11.03
N VAL A 81 2.16 -18.29 10.30
CA VAL A 81 0.87 -18.46 9.63
C VAL A 81 1.03 -19.31 8.37
N PHE A 82 1.96 -18.96 7.48
CA PHE A 82 2.02 -19.52 6.14
C PHE A 82 3.03 -20.66 5.96
N GLY A 83 3.99 -20.79 6.89
CA GLY A 83 5.05 -21.81 6.81
C GLY A 83 6.21 -21.43 5.87
N GLU A 84 6.20 -20.21 5.33
CA GLU A 84 7.21 -19.70 4.41
C GLU A 84 7.51 -18.22 4.69
N ALA A 85 8.63 -17.73 4.18
CA ALA A 85 9.03 -16.35 4.34
C ALA A 85 8.14 -15.42 3.48
N PRO A 86 7.77 -14.23 3.98
CA PRO A 86 7.07 -13.22 3.20
C PRO A 86 7.89 -12.76 2.00
N ARG A 87 7.23 -12.60 0.84
CA ARG A 87 7.88 -12.15 -0.41
C ARG A 87 7.63 -10.67 -0.75
N THR A 88 6.67 -10.03 -0.08
CA THR A 88 6.30 -8.63 -0.35
C THR A 88 5.81 -7.93 0.92
N HIS A 89 5.89 -6.60 0.89
CA HIS A 89 5.48 -5.70 1.96
C HIS A 89 4.70 -4.52 1.36
N GLY A 90 3.60 -4.12 2.01
CA GLY A 90 2.83 -2.93 1.68
C GLY A 90 2.48 -2.17 2.94
N ALA A 91 3.23 -1.11 3.23
CA ALA A 91 3.25 -0.45 4.53
C ALA A 91 1.90 0.17 4.94
N ALA A 92 1.52 -0.05 6.21
CA ALA A 92 0.41 0.66 6.83
C ALA A 92 0.53 2.19 6.68
N GLY A 93 -0.50 2.78 6.08
CA GLY A 93 -0.58 4.21 5.79
C GLY A 93 0.51 4.74 4.86
N TRP A 94 1.14 3.88 4.04
CA TRP A 94 2.31 4.21 3.22
C TRP A 94 3.42 4.89 4.03
N GLN A 95 3.55 4.49 5.31
CA GLN A 95 4.57 5.04 6.21
C GLN A 95 5.80 4.17 6.21
N MET A 96 6.94 4.79 5.91
CA MET A 96 8.25 4.17 5.95
C MET A 96 9.28 5.14 6.54
N ASN A 97 10.48 4.63 6.77
CA ASN A 97 11.67 5.43 7.03
C ASN A 97 12.87 4.84 6.28
N ALA A 98 14.02 5.51 6.33
CA ALA A 98 15.23 5.04 5.66
C ALA A 98 15.72 3.67 6.17
N HIS A 99 15.43 3.31 7.42
CA HIS A 99 15.79 2.01 7.98
C HIS A 99 14.89 0.90 7.45
N ALA A 100 13.58 1.15 7.32
CA ALA A 100 12.60 0.22 6.79
C ALA A 100 12.89 -0.09 5.32
N LEU A 101 13.17 0.93 4.50
CA LEU A 101 13.57 0.76 3.11
C LEU A 101 14.84 -0.11 2.97
N ARG A 102 15.84 0.07 3.83
CA ARG A 102 17.03 -0.82 3.83
C ARG A 102 16.70 -2.24 4.27
N LEU A 103 15.72 -2.40 5.15
CA LEU A 103 15.34 -3.71 5.65
C LEU A 103 14.57 -4.52 4.60
N THR A 104 13.86 -3.90 3.66
CA THR A 104 13.13 -4.64 2.62
C THR A 104 14.06 -5.57 1.82
N GLN A 105 15.22 -5.06 1.40
CA GLN A 105 16.25 -5.89 0.74
C GLN A 105 16.94 -6.89 1.68
N ARG A 106 17.09 -6.58 2.98
CA ARG A 106 17.78 -7.46 3.94
C ARG A 106 16.91 -8.62 4.41
N LEU A 107 15.61 -8.38 4.49
CA LEU A 107 14.60 -9.38 4.84
C LEU A 107 14.19 -10.22 3.63
N GLY A 108 14.71 -9.92 2.44
CA GLY A 108 14.54 -10.73 1.24
C GLY A 108 13.20 -10.55 0.54
N PHE A 109 12.56 -9.38 0.66
CA PHE A 109 11.39 -9.07 -0.15
C PHE A 109 11.78 -8.92 -1.62
N ASP A 110 10.93 -9.43 -2.51
CA ASP A 110 11.13 -9.34 -3.96
C ASP A 110 10.79 -7.94 -4.48
N TYR A 111 9.74 -7.35 -3.92
CA TYR A 111 9.26 -5.99 -4.17
C TYR A 111 8.37 -5.54 -3.03
N CYS A 112 8.06 -4.24 -2.99
CA CYS A 112 7.11 -3.67 -2.03
C CYS A 112 6.13 -2.69 -2.68
N SER A 113 5.04 -2.37 -1.97
CA SER A 113 4.03 -1.38 -2.35
C SER A 113 3.82 -0.39 -1.19
N ASP A 114 4.91 0.24 -0.75
CA ASP A 114 4.96 1.07 0.46
C ASP A 114 4.78 2.55 0.23
N THR A 115 4.68 2.96 -1.03
CA THR A 115 4.63 4.36 -1.44
C THR A 115 3.40 4.67 -2.30
N ARG A 116 2.98 5.93 -2.30
CA ARG A 116 2.18 6.50 -3.40
C ARG A 116 3.09 6.91 -4.53
N GLY A 117 2.64 6.79 -5.77
CA GLY A 117 3.46 7.11 -6.93
C GLY A 117 2.68 7.03 -8.23
N VAL A 118 3.39 6.91 -9.34
CA VAL A 118 2.83 6.93 -10.69
C VAL A 118 3.20 5.70 -11.52
N HIS A 119 4.31 5.03 -11.20
CA HIS A 119 4.73 3.78 -11.85
C HIS A 119 5.76 3.02 -11.01
N PRO A 120 6.03 1.73 -11.29
CA PRO A 120 7.11 0.99 -10.64
C PRO A 120 8.48 1.66 -10.78
N PHE A 121 9.30 1.60 -9.74
CA PHE A 121 10.61 2.24 -9.70
C PHE A 121 11.59 1.56 -8.74
N MET A 122 12.88 1.82 -8.93
CA MET A 122 13.92 1.47 -7.97
C MET A 122 14.11 2.62 -6.97
N PRO A 123 13.84 2.42 -5.66
CA PRO A 123 13.93 3.49 -4.68
C PRO A 123 15.38 3.92 -4.39
N VAL A 124 15.59 5.23 -4.35
CA VAL A 124 16.81 5.87 -3.88
C VAL A 124 16.51 6.70 -2.64
N GLN A 125 17.20 6.41 -1.54
CA GLN A 125 17.03 7.13 -0.28
C GLN A 125 18.38 7.70 0.16
N ARG A 126 18.52 9.03 0.16
CA ARG A 126 19.77 9.71 0.56
C ARG A 126 21.00 9.18 -0.21
N ALA A 127 20.86 9.11 -1.53
CA ALA A 127 21.86 8.57 -2.48
C ALA A 127 22.21 7.07 -2.28
N GLU A 128 21.46 6.33 -1.46
CA GLU A 128 21.55 4.88 -1.39
C GLU A 128 20.50 4.25 -2.28
N LEU A 129 20.95 3.42 -3.24
CA LEU A 129 20.06 2.58 -4.03
C LEU A 129 19.58 1.42 -3.16
N ILE A 130 18.26 1.29 -3.05
CA ILE A 130 17.62 0.21 -2.33
C ILE A 130 17.25 -0.89 -3.33
N HIS A 131 17.83 -2.08 -3.16
CA HIS A 131 17.65 -3.22 -4.06
C HIS A 131 16.35 -4.00 -3.79
N CYS A 132 15.23 -3.28 -3.74
CA CYS A 132 13.89 -3.83 -3.63
C CYS A 132 12.93 -2.83 -4.30
N PRO A 133 12.42 -3.11 -5.51
CA PRO A 133 11.59 -2.17 -6.25
C PRO A 133 10.29 -1.84 -5.51
N GLN A 134 9.78 -0.64 -5.75
CA GLN A 134 8.46 -0.22 -5.32
C GLN A 134 7.49 -0.35 -6.49
N LEU A 135 6.36 -1.01 -6.28
CA LEU A 135 5.16 -0.98 -7.11
C LEU A 135 4.17 -0.08 -6.37
N PRO A 136 4.27 1.25 -6.53
CA PRO A 136 3.50 2.19 -5.71
C PRO A 136 2.01 2.09 -6.01
N THR A 137 1.16 2.44 -5.03
CA THR A 137 -0.25 2.72 -5.29
C THR A 137 -0.35 3.96 -6.19
N THR A 138 -0.89 3.76 -7.40
CA THR A 138 -0.96 4.81 -8.45
C THR A 138 -2.31 5.48 -8.53
N LEU A 139 -3.37 4.80 -8.10
CA LEU A 139 -4.73 5.33 -8.12
C LEU A 139 -5.15 5.79 -6.72
N PRO A 140 -5.98 6.84 -6.61
CA PRO A 140 -6.57 7.21 -5.32
C PRO A 140 -7.51 6.10 -4.82
N THR A 141 -7.60 5.94 -3.50
CA THR A 141 -8.57 5.03 -2.87
C THR A 141 -9.96 5.66 -2.82
N LEU A 142 -11.03 4.87 -2.61
CA LEU A 142 -12.38 5.46 -2.55
C LEU A 142 -12.53 6.46 -1.39
N ASP A 143 -11.92 6.18 -0.24
CA ASP A 143 -11.97 7.05 0.94
C ASP A 143 -11.18 8.36 0.76
N GLU A 144 -10.22 8.40 -0.17
CA GLU A 144 -9.55 9.65 -0.57
C GLU A 144 -10.44 10.54 -1.44
N LEU A 145 -11.32 9.94 -2.24
CA LEU A 145 -12.18 10.66 -3.18
C LEU A 145 -13.53 11.07 -2.57
N ILE A 146 -14.17 10.16 -1.83
CA ILE A 146 -15.52 10.39 -1.29
C ILE A 146 -15.52 11.59 -0.33
N GLY A 147 -16.45 12.51 -0.56
CA GLY A 147 -16.57 13.76 0.21
C GLY A 147 -15.76 14.92 -0.35
N CYS A 148 -14.96 14.71 -1.41
CA CYS A 148 -14.31 15.77 -2.18
C CYS A 148 -15.15 16.10 -3.41
N ASP A 149 -15.27 17.37 -3.78
CA ASP A 149 -15.79 17.83 -5.08
C ASP A 149 -17.12 17.19 -5.54
N GLY A 150 -18.02 16.89 -4.60
CA GLY A 150 -19.32 16.27 -4.88
C GLY A 150 -19.27 14.76 -5.17
N ILE A 151 -18.13 14.12 -4.93
CA ILE A 151 -17.96 12.67 -5.07
C ILE A 151 -18.61 11.95 -3.87
N THR A 152 -19.46 10.98 -4.19
CA THR A 152 -20.20 10.14 -3.24
C THR A 152 -19.89 8.67 -3.48
N ALA A 153 -20.33 7.80 -2.56
CA ALA A 153 -20.22 6.36 -2.74
C ALA A 153 -20.89 5.85 -4.03
N ASP A 154 -21.92 6.55 -4.52
CA ASP A 154 -22.67 6.12 -5.71
C ASP A 154 -21.95 6.46 -7.02
N ASN A 155 -21.16 7.53 -7.07
CA ASN A 155 -20.53 8.04 -8.29
C ASN A 155 -18.99 7.96 -8.30
N VAL A 156 -18.35 7.60 -7.18
CA VAL A 156 -16.88 7.59 -7.05
C VAL A 156 -16.18 6.74 -8.13
N HIS A 157 -16.83 5.66 -8.55
CA HIS A 157 -16.31 4.77 -9.60
C HIS A 157 -16.07 5.52 -10.92
N GLU A 158 -16.92 6.48 -11.28
CA GLU A 158 -16.78 7.27 -12.52
C GLU A 158 -15.49 8.08 -12.55
N THR A 159 -15.05 8.59 -11.38
CA THR A 159 -13.80 9.34 -11.28
C THR A 159 -12.60 8.44 -11.52
N LEU A 160 -12.56 7.25 -10.92
CA LEU A 160 -11.48 6.30 -11.15
C LEU A 160 -11.46 5.78 -12.59
N LEU A 161 -12.63 5.50 -13.18
CA LEU A 161 -12.70 5.07 -14.58
C LEU A 161 -12.18 6.15 -15.53
N ARG A 162 -12.43 7.43 -15.27
CA ARG A 162 -11.79 8.52 -16.05
C ARG A 162 -10.27 8.54 -15.90
N LEU A 163 -9.73 8.26 -14.71
CA LEU A 163 -8.29 8.22 -14.48
C LEU A 163 -7.61 7.04 -15.20
N THR A 164 -8.34 5.96 -15.46
CA THR A 164 -7.85 4.77 -16.16
C THR A 164 -8.23 4.74 -17.64
N ASP A 165 -8.82 5.80 -18.19
CA ASP A 165 -9.24 5.83 -19.61
C ASP A 165 -8.05 5.74 -20.58
N GLN A 166 -6.86 6.14 -20.14
CA GLN A 166 -5.61 5.99 -20.88
C GLN A 166 -4.70 4.97 -20.20
N ALA A 167 -4.32 3.93 -20.96
CA ALA A 167 -3.36 2.94 -20.49
C ALA A 167 -1.99 3.58 -20.25
N THR A 168 -1.34 3.20 -19.16
CA THR A 168 0.06 3.53 -18.87
C THR A 168 0.97 2.35 -19.22
N PRO A 169 2.29 2.57 -19.43
CA PRO A 169 3.23 1.49 -19.74
C PRO A 169 3.27 0.36 -18.68
N TYR A 170 2.88 0.65 -17.44
CA TYR A 170 2.96 -0.28 -16.31
C TYR A 170 1.59 -0.64 -15.73
N GLY A 171 0.50 -0.17 -16.34
CA GLY A 171 -0.85 -0.28 -15.79
C GLY A 171 -1.05 0.58 -14.53
N HIS A 172 -1.90 0.08 -13.63
CA HIS A 172 -2.26 0.79 -12.40
C HIS A 172 -2.25 -0.15 -11.21
N VAL A 173 -1.87 0.39 -10.04
CA VAL A 173 -1.99 -0.29 -8.75
C VAL A 173 -3.07 0.42 -7.94
N TYR A 174 -4.12 -0.32 -7.60
CA TYR A 174 -5.23 0.13 -6.78
C TYR A 174 -5.14 -0.49 -5.38
N THR A 175 -5.24 0.33 -4.35
CA THR A 175 -5.31 -0.14 -2.94
C THR A 175 -6.75 -0.06 -2.46
N LEU A 176 -7.21 -1.12 -1.81
CA LEU A 176 -8.57 -1.24 -1.28
C LEU A 176 -8.55 -1.74 0.15
N HIS A 177 -9.65 -1.54 0.85
CA HIS A 177 -9.85 -1.97 2.22
C HIS A 177 -11.02 -2.97 2.28
N ALA A 178 -10.80 -4.15 2.85
CA ALA A 178 -11.82 -5.19 2.90
C ALA A 178 -13.09 -4.72 3.65
N GLU A 179 -12.92 -3.86 4.65
CA GLU A 179 -13.99 -3.27 5.45
C GLU A 179 -14.78 -2.17 4.73
N LEU A 180 -14.25 -1.61 3.64
CA LEU A 180 -14.93 -0.60 2.83
C LEU A 180 -15.43 -1.22 1.52
N GLU A 181 -14.52 -1.51 0.58
CA GLU A 181 -14.83 -2.09 -0.74
C GLU A 181 -15.42 -3.50 -0.66
N GLY A 182 -15.09 -4.27 0.38
CA GLY A 182 -15.72 -5.59 0.61
C GLY A 182 -17.07 -5.52 1.34
N MET A 183 -17.51 -4.32 1.76
CA MET A 183 -18.75 -4.14 2.52
C MET A 183 -19.59 -2.99 1.96
N ARG A 184 -19.53 -1.79 2.57
CA ARG A 184 -20.42 -0.67 2.25
C ARG A 184 -20.21 -0.11 0.84
N LEU A 185 -18.99 -0.20 0.31
CA LEU A 185 -18.63 0.30 -1.02
C LEU A 185 -18.58 -0.82 -2.07
N LEU A 186 -19.05 -2.03 -1.74
CA LEU A 186 -19.10 -3.15 -2.67
C LEU A 186 -19.79 -2.81 -4.01
N PRO A 187 -20.96 -2.11 -4.03
CA PRO A 187 -21.58 -1.75 -5.30
C PRO A 187 -20.76 -0.78 -6.16
N ALA A 188 -19.88 0.03 -5.57
CA ALA A 188 -18.97 0.89 -6.31
C ALA A 188 -17.76 0.09 -6.82
N PHE A 189 -17.26 -0.83 -6.00
CA PHE A 189 -16.15 -1.70 -6.38
C PHE A 189 -16.53 -2.67 -7.52
N ASP A 190 -17.73 -3.25 -7.49
CA ASP A 190 -18.23 -4.08 -8.60
C ASP A 190 -18.22 -3.32 -9.93
N ARG A 191 -18.70 -2.07 -9.93
CA ARG A 191 -18.67 -1.20 -11.12
C ARG A 191 -17.26 -0.86 -11.58
N LEU A 192 -16.29 -0.76 -10.67
CA LEU A 192 -14.89 -0.57 -11.04
C LEU A 192 -14.33 -1.81 -11.73
N LEU A 193 -14.58 -3.00 -11.19
CA LEU A 193 -14.12 -4.25 -11.80
C LEU A 193 -14.73 -4.46 -13.18
N GLU A 194 -16.01 -4.18 -13.35
CA GLU A 194 -16.68 -4.21 -14.66
C GLU A 194 -16.13 -3.13 -15.61
N GLY A 195 -15.98 -1.90 -15.12
CA GLY A 195 -15.50 -0.78 -15.91
C GLY A 195 -14.05 -0.95 -16.37
N TRP A 196 -13.14 -1.42 -15.50
CA TRP A 196 -11.75 -1.70 -15.88
C TRP A 196 -11.67 -2.81 -16.93
N ARG A 197 -12.47 -3.88 -16.81
CA ARG A 197 -12.57 -4.91 -17.85
C ARG A 197 -13.11 -4.35 -19.16
N ALA A 198 -14.12 -3.48 -19.11
CA ALA A 198 -14.68 -2.83 -20.29
C ALA A 198 -13.68 -1.87 -20.98
N GLN A 199 -12.79 -1.25 -20.20
CA GLN A 199 -11.65 -0.47 -20.71
C GLN A 199 -10.52 -1.33 -21.29
N GLY A 200 -10.62 -2.66 -21.17
CA GLY A 200 -9.64 -3.61 -21.70
C GLY A 200 -8.51 -3.95 -20.73
N TYR A 201 -8.61 -3.58 -19.45
CA TYR A 201 -7.64 -4.02 -18.43
C TYR A 201 -7.86 -5.47 -18.03
N GLU A 202 -6.75 -6.15 -17.83
CA GLU A 202 -6.69 -7.38 -17.05
C GLU A 202 -6.42 -7.07 -15.57
N LEU A 203 -7.06 -7.81 -14.68
CA LEU A 203 -6.90 -7.63 -13.24
C LEU A 203 -5.86 -8.60 -12.72
N TRP A 204 -4.70 -8.08 -12.34
CA TRP A 204 -3.53 -8.86 -11.91
C TRP A 204 -3.25 -8.66 -10.42
N SER A 205 -2.56 -9.64 -9.81
CA SER A 205 -1.88 -9.42 -8.53
C SER A 205 -0.66 -8.52 -8.71
N THR A 206 -0.18 -7.90 -7.63
CA THR A 206 1.08 -7.15 -7.70
C THR A 206 2.26 -8.08 -7.98
N ARG A 207 2.19 -9.37 -7.59
CA ARG A 207 3.14 -10.41 -8.02
C ARG A 207 3.24 -10.51 -9.53
N ALA A 208 2.10 -10.66 -10.19
CA ALA A 208 2.06 -10.83 -11.63
C ALA A 208 2.57 -9.58 -12.34
N LEU A 209 2.26 -8.38 -11.82
CA LEU A 209 2.88 -7.15 -12.31
C LEU A 209 4.41 -7.21 -12.17
N TYR A 210 4.93 -7.51 -10.96
CA TYR A 210 6.36 -7.60 -10.70
C TYR A 210 7.09 -8.62 -11.60
N GLU A 211 6.53 -9.81 -11.79
CA GLU A 211 7.12 -10.88 -12.61
C GLU A 211 7.22 -10.51 -14.09
N ASN A 212 6.45 -9.52 -14.55
CA ASN A 212 6.49 -8.99 -15.91
C ASN A 212 7.35 -7.71 -16.04
N LEU A 213 8.02 -7.26 -14.98
CA LEU A 213 8.91 -6.10 -15.04
C LEU A 213 10.33 -6.51 -15.45
N LEU A 214 10.97 -5.68 -16.29
CA LEU A 214 12.41 -5.71 -16.51
C LEU A 214 13.08 -4.83 -15.45
N LEU A 215 13.48 -5.42 -14.33
CA LEU A 215 13.98 -4.69 -13.15
C LEU A 215 15.15 -3.75 -13.46
N ASP A 216 16.07 -4.16 -14.35
CA ASP A 216 17.23 -3.36 -14.75
C ASP A 216 16.85 -2.09 -15.55
N LEU A 217 15.63 -2.04 -16.09
CA LEU A 217 15.10 -0.91 -16.84
C LEU A 217 14.21 0.01 -15.98
N LEU A 218 13.95 -0.36 -14.74
CA LEU A 218 13.14 0.50 -13.86
C LEU A 218 13.89 1.82 -13.58
N PRO A 219 13.21 2.97 -13.73
CA PRO A 219 13.81 4.25 -13.40
C PRO A 219 14.10 4.30 -11.90
N ARG A 220 15.15 5.04 -11.54
CA ARG A 220 15.54 5.23 -10.15
C ARG A 220 14.88 6.51 -9.67
N HIS A 221 14.05 6.45 -8.64
CA HIS A 221 13.40 7.64 -8.09
C HIS A 221 13.82 7.85 -6.65
N GLU A 222 13.96 9.12 -6.28
CA GLU A 222 14.03 9.47 -4.87
C GLU A 222 12.74 9.07 -4.17
N VAL A 223 12.86 8.72 -2.89
CA VAL A 223 11.72 8.49 -2.03
C VAL A 223 11.59 9.67 -1.07
N VAL A 224 10.45 10.36 -1.13
CA VAL A 224 10.21 11.62 -0.42
C VAL A 224 8.96 11.54 0.45
N ARG A 225 8.86 12.45 1.41
CA ARG A 225 7.69 12.60 2.26
C ARG A 225 6.83 13.75 1.76
N GLY A 226 5.52 13.54 1.66
CA GLY A 226 4.61 14.60 1.23
C GLY A 226 3.15 14.29 1.52
N GLU A 227 2.28 15.23 1.24
CA GLU A 227 0.83 15.10 1.41
C GLU A 227 0.17 14.85 0.05
N ILE A 228 -1.01 14.23 0.06
CA ILE A 228 -1.86 14.07 -1.13
C ILE A 228 -3.27 14.60 -0.83
N PRO A 229 -4.01 15.06 -1.86
CA PRO A 229 -5.42 15.44 -1.68
C PRO A 229 -6.25 14.30 -1.10
N GLY A 230 -7.25 14.65 -0.29
CA GLY A 230 -8.18 13.67 0.30
C GLY A 230 -7.66 12.92 1.53
N ARG A 231 -6.37 13.03 1.88
CA ARG A 231 -5.77 12.34 3.02
C ARG A 231 -5.13 13.31 4.02
N SER A 232 -5.24 12.98 5.31
CA SER A 232 -4.57 13.74 6.38
C SER A 232 -3.20 13.15 6.70
N GLY A 233 -2.21 14.04 6.88
CA GLY A 233 -0.84 13.65 7.22
C GLY A 233 0.02 13.38 6.00
N THR A 234 1.31 13.17 6.24
CA THR A 234 2.27 12.89 5.19
C THR A 234 2.28 11.40 4.87
N LEU A 235 2.79 11.03 3.71
CA LEU A 235 3.00 9.67 3.21
C LEU A 235 4.39 9.56 2.61
N MET A 236 4.84 8.33 2.39
CA MET A 236 5.97 8.08 1.51
C MET A 236 5.52 8.12 0.05
N LEU A 237 6.17 8.98 -0.74
CA LEU A 237 5.85 9.27 -2.14
C LEU A 237 7.05 8.93 -3.04
N GLN A 238 6.75 8.52 -4.27
CA GLN A 238 7.69 8.53 -5.39
C GLN A 238 8.05 9.99 -5.71
N GLY A 239 9.33 10.33 -5.57
CA GLY A 239 9.88 11.66 -5.85
C GLY A 239 10.39 11.80 -7.27
N GLU A 240 11.25 12.80 -7.49
CA GLU A 240 11.90 13.04 -8.79
C GLU A 240 12.78 11.83 -9.19
N GLU A 241 12.95 11.63 -10.50
CA GLU A 241 13.88 10.65 -11.01
C GLU A 241 15.32 11.05 -10.63
N PHE A 242 16.02 10.15 -9.97
CA PHE A 242 17.35 10.35 -9.42
C PHE A 242 18.35 10.63 -10.55
N LEU A 243 19.00 11.79 -10.47
CA LEU A 243 19.97 12.30 -11.47
C LEU A 243 19.41 12.63 -12.86
N ALA A 244 18.09 12.64 -13.08
CA ALA A 244 17.51 12.99 -14.38
C ALA A 244 17.94 14.37 -14.89
N ARG A 245 18.12 15.35 -13.99
CA ARG A 245 18.60 16.71 -14.33
C ARG A 245 20.11 16.79 -14.64
N ALA A 246 20.91 15.83 -14.19
CA ALA A 246 22.35 15.81 -14.45
C ALA A 246 22.70 15.24 -15.83
N ALA A 247 21.78 14.49 -16.46
CA ALA A 247 21.95 13.90 -17.79
C ALA A 247 21.53 14.83 -18.94
N ALA A 248 20.93 15.98 -18.64
CA ALA A 248 20.39 16.93 -19.61
C ALA A 248 21.31 18.14 -19.90
N GLY A 249 22.56 18.12 -19.41
CA GLY A 249 23.59 19.14 -19.65
C GLY A 249 24.90 18.52 -20.07
#